data_AF-A0A2N2CP55-F1
#
_entry.id   AF-A0A2N2CP55-F1
#
_cell.length_a   1.000
_cell.length_b   1.000
_cell.length_c   1.000
_cell.angle_alpha   90.00
_cell.angle_beta   90.00
_cell.angle_gamma   90.00
#
_symmetry.space_group_name_H-M   'P 1'
#
loop_
_entity.id
_entity.type
_entity.pdbx_description
1 polymer ?
#
loop_
_entity_poly.entity_id
_entity_poly.type
_entity_poly.pdbx_seq_one_letter_code
_entity_poly.pdbx_strand_id
1 'polypeptide(L)' 'MLDKIIKTLILTVSLLFCLSGGVSAADVVELNQLVENAEAMDGQTVTVTGEAIGEAMERGDHAWV' A
#
# COMPACT_ATOMS: atom_id res chain seq x y z
N MET A 1 16.04 17.13 -37.86
CA MET A 1 15.18 16.04 -37.34
C MET A 1 15.78 15.37 -36.11
N LEU A 2 17.08 15.08 -36.10
CA LEU A 2 17.79 14.46 -34.98
C LEU A 2 17.69 15.24 -33.66
N ASP A 3 17.81 16.58 -33.68
CA ASP A 3 17.67 17.39 -32.45
C ASP A 3 16.29 17.31 -31.79
N LYS A 4 15.24 17.17 -32.60
CA LYS A 4 13.86 17.01 -32.10
C LYS A 4 13.72 15.65 -31.42
N ILE A 5 14.30 14.61 -32.03
CA ILE A 5 14.31 13.25 -31.47
C ILE A 5 15.06 13.21 -30.14
N ILE A 6 16.23 13.82 -30.06
CA ILE A 6 17.03 13.87 -28.82
C ILE A 6 16.29 14.61 -27.70
N LYS A 7 15.68 15.77 -28.00
CA LYS A 7 14.91 16.53 -27.01
C LYS A 7 13.70 15.75 -26.50
N THR A 8 12.97 15.08 -27.40
CA THR A 8 11.85 14.22 -27.01
C THR A 8 12.32 13.04 -26.17
N LEU A 9 13.43 12.40 -26.54
CA LEU A 9 13.99 11.28 -25.77
C LEU A 9 14.37 11.71 -24.35
N ILE A 10 15.06 12.84 -24.19
CA ILE A 10 15.43 13.38 -22.88
C ILE A 10 14.18 13.67 -22.06
N LEU A 11 13.18 14.34 -22.65
CA LEU A 11 11.93 14.65 -21.96
C LEU A 11 11.22 13.38 -21.47
N THR A 12 11.12 12.37 -22.32
CA THR A 12 10.49 11.09 -21.97
C THR A 12 11.24 10.39 -20.85
N VAL A 13 12.58 10.34 -20.91
CA VAL A 13 13.41 9.72 -19.86
C VAL A 13 13.28 10.47 -18.53
N SER A 14 13.30 11.81 -18.57
CA SER A 14 13.08 12.64 -17.37
C SER A 14 11.69 12.41 -16.77
N LEU A 15 10.65 12.33 -17.61
CA LEU A 15 9.28 12.10 -17.14
C LEU A 15 9.11 10.72 -16.50
N LEU A 16 9.73 9.68 -17.08
CA LEU A 16 9.74 8.33 -16.50
C LEU A 16 10.39 8.31 -15.11
N PHE A 17 11.48 9.06 -14.92
CA PHE A 17 12.16 9.18 -13.61
C PHE A 17 11.33 9.96 -12.58
N CYS A 18 10.56 10.97 -12.99
CA CYS A 18 9.71 11.72 -12.08
C CYS A 18 8.46 10.95 -11.64
N LEU A 19 8.02 9.96 -12.41
CA LEU A 19 6.80 9.21 -12.16
C LEU A 19 7.05 7.83 -11.53
N SER A 20 8.29 7.47 -11.23
CA SER A 20 8.61 6.20 -10.55
C SER A 20 8.36 6.31 -9.04
N GLY A 21 7.09 6.26 -8.63
CA GLY A 21 6.72 6.05 -7.23
C GLY A 21 6.95 4.59 -6.84
N GLY A 22 7.80 4.33 -5.84
CA GLY A 22 7.96 3.00 -5.27
C GLY A 22 6.71 2.64 -4.46
N VAL A 23 6.02 1.55 -4.84
CA VAL A 23 4.97 0.97 -4.00
C VAL A 23 5.62 -0.11 -3.15
N SER A 24 5.52 0.02 -1.82
CA SER A 24 5.86 -1.07 -0.91
C SER A 24 4.65 -2.00 -0.84
N ALA A 25 4.81 -3.24 -1.29
CA ALA A 25 3.86 -4.29 -0.91
C ALA A 25 3.97 -4.42 0.61
N ALA A 26 2.89 -4.09 1.34
CA ALA A 26 2.87 -4.25 2.78
C ALA A 26 2.88 -5.75 3.10
N ASP A 27 3.82 -6.19 3.93
CA ASP A 27 3.82 -7.54 4.47
C ASP A 27 2.52 -7.77 5.24
N VAL A 28 1.94 -8.96 5.09
CA VAL A 28 0.74 -9.35 5.81
C VAL A 28 1.17 -9.82 7.20
N VAL A 29 0.63 -9.15 8.23
CA VAL A 29 0.80 -9.53 9.63
C VAL A 29 -0.25 -10.58 9.98
N GLU A 30 0.19 -11.68 10.59
CA GLU A 30 -0.70 -12.70 11.14
C GLU A 30 -1.53 -12.12 12.30
N LEU A 31 -2.83 -12.43 12.37
CA LEU A 31 -3.72 -11.91 13.42
C LEU A 31 -3.21 -12.20 14.84
N ASN A 32 -2.65 -13.39 15.07
CA ASN A 32 -2.07 -13.74 16.37
C ASN A 32 -0.86 -12.87 16.71
N GLN A 33 -0.06 -12.43 15.73
CA GLN A 33 1.07 -11.52 16.00
C GLN A 33 0.57 -10.14 16.44
N LEU A 34 -0.55 -9.68 15.88
CA LEU A 34 -1.19 -8.43 16.29
C LEU A 34 -1.68 -8.49 17.74
N VAL A 35 -2.30 -9.61 18.14
CA VAL A 35 -2.80 -9.81 19.50
C VAL A 35 -1.66 -9.89 20.51
N GLU A 36 -0.65 -10.70 20.22
CA GLU A 36 0.47 -10.97 21.16
C GLU A 36 1.46 -9.79 21.27
N ASN A 37 1.54 -8.91 20.26
CA ASN A 37 2.50 -7.80 20.20
C ASN A 37 1.85 -6.43 19.99
N ALA A 38 0.60 -6.26 20.43
CA ALA A 38 -0.19 -5.04 20.17
C ALA A 38 0.54 -3.74 20.57
N GLU A 39 1.22 -3.72 21.72
CA GLU A 39 1.97 -2.55 22.19
C GLU A 39 3.08 -2.14 21.22
N ALA A 40 3.79 -3.11 20.65
CA ALA A 40 4.87 -2.84 19.70
C ALA A 40 4.36 -2.32 18.35
N MET A 41 3.08 -2.54 18.04
CA MET A 41 2.44 -2.17 16.79
C MET A 41 1.54 -0.94 16.93
N ASP A 42 1.48 -0.33 18.12
CA ASP A 42 0.64 0.84 18.35
C ASP A 42 1.05 2.02 17.45
N GLY A 43 0.06 2.72 16.90
CA GLY A 43 0.26 3.81 15.94
C GLY A 43 0.73 3.41 14.54
N GLN A 44 0.86 2.11 14.23
CA GLN A 44 1.24 1.63 12.90
C GLN A 44 0.00 1.16 12.11
N THR A 45 0.00 1.41 10.79
CA THR A 45 -0.97 0.81 9.88
C THR A 45 -0.41 -0.50 9.34
N VAL A 46 -1.12 -1.61 9.58
CA VAL A 46 -0.73 -2.94 9.12
C VAL A 46 -1.82 -3.58 8.27
N THR A 47 -1.42 -4.48 7.38
CA THR A 47 -2.34 -5.34 6.62
C THR A 47 -2.42 -6.69 7.32
N VAL A 48 -3.62 -7.20 7.57
CA VAL A 48 -3.85 -8.54 8.12
C VAL A 48 -4.74 -9.35 7.18
N THR A 49 -4.61 -10.67 7.23
CA THR A 49 -5.47 -11.61 6.50
C THR A 49 -6.05 -12.62 7.49
N GLY A 50 -7.32 -12.97 7.32
CA GLY A 50 -8.00 -13.96 8.15
C GLY A 50 -9.40 -14.27 7.63
N GLU A 51 -10.04 -15.25 8.24
CA GLU A 51 -11.46 -15.55 8.00
C GLU A 51 -12.34 -14.64 8.87
N ALA A 52 -13.35 -14.03 8.25
CA ALA A 52 -14.38 -13.30 8.97
C ALA A 52 -15.28 -14.31 9.71
N ILE A 53 -15.30 -14.24 11.05
CA ILE A 53 -16.13 -15.13 11.87
C ILE A 53 -17.36 -14.36 12.36
N GLY A 54 -18.49 -14.55 11.69
CA GLY A 54 -19.76 -13.90 12.03
C GLY A 54 -20.38 -13.13 10.87
N GLU A 55 -21.46 -12.41 11.14
CA GLU A 55 -22.06 -11.48 10.17
C GLU A 55 -21.44 -10.09 10.36
N ALA A 56 -21.03 -9.45 9.26
CA ALA A 56 -20.52 -8.09 9.32
C ALA A 56 -21.61 -7.12 9.77
N MET A 57 -21.36 -6.41 10.86
CA MET A 57 -22.26 -5.39 11.37
C MET A 57 -21.86 -4.03 10.80
N GLU A 58 -22.62 -3.54 9.82
CA GLU A 58 -22.36 -2.24 9.18
C GLU A 58 -22.46 -1.07 10.17
N ARG A 59 -21.50 -0.15 10.10
CA ARG A 59 -21.42 1.03 10.97
C ARG A 59 -20.91 2.25 10.18
N GLY A 60 -21.72 2.72 9.25
CA GLY A 60 -21.36 3.82 8.35
C GLY A 60 -20.23 3.38 7.42
N ASP A 61 -19.11 4.11 7.44
CA ASP A 61 -17.95 3.80 6.58
C ASP A 61 -17.12 2.58 7.05
N HIS A 62 -17.47 1.97 8.18
CA HIS A 62 -16.73 0.87 8.80
C HIS A 62 -17.69 -0.28 9.12
N ALA A 63 -17.17 -1.49 9.30
CA ALA A 63 -17.94 -2.64 9.76
C ALA A 63 -17.22 -3.33 10.93
N TRP A 64 -18.00 -3.94 11.81
CA TRP A 64 -17.46 -4.84 12.81
C TRP A 64 -17.60 -6.26 12.26
N VAL A 65 -16.51 -7.01 12.30
CA VAL A 65 -16.45 -8.44 11.96
C VAL A 65 -16.19 -9.20 13.24
#